data_AF-A0A537DBE9-F1
#
_entry.id   AF-A0A537DBE9-F1
#
_cell.length_a   1.000
_cell.length_b   1.000
_cell.length_c   1.000
_cell.angle_alpha   90.00
_cell.angle_beta   90.00
_cell.angle_gamma   90.00
#
_symmetry.space_group_name_H-M   'P 1'
#
loop_
_entity.id
_entity.type
_entity.pdbx_description
1 polymer ?
#
loop_
_entity_poly.entity_id
_entity_poly.type
_entity_poly.pdbx_seq_one_letter_code
_entity_poly.pdbx_strand_id
1 'polypeptide(L)'
;MASLREEQVARRAGILAWLQSVVILLLLIWMSGDYNNNQYFQGWAARYLGGFGFLLNGSGAAFYAGILVSIFVFRTLPNALAERARRRGQRAVRQRPRREEPILVGQETR
;
A
#
# COMPACT_ATOMS: atom_id res chain seq x y z
N MET A 1 -14.45 -17.98 30.12
CA MET A 1 -14.54 -16.51 29.97
C MET A 1 -13.19 -15.79 30.04
N ALA A 2 -12.11 -16.41 30.55
CA ALA A 2 -10.79 -15.77 30.63
C ALA A 2 -10.08 -15.58 29.26
N SER A 3 -10.14 -16.58 28.37
CA SER A 3 -9.42 -16.55 27.08
C SER A 3 -9.87 -15.41 26.14
N LEU A 4 -11.18 -15.14 26.06
CA LEU A 4 -11.73 -14.07 25.22
C LEU A 4 -11.29 -12.67 25.69
N ARG A 5 -11.01 -12.51 26.98
CA ARG A 5 -10.54 -11.24 27.57
C ARG A 5 -9.06 -11.04 27.27
N GLU A 6 -8.26 -12.10 27.34
CA GLU A 6 -6.84 -12.07 26.97
C GLU A 6 -6.64 -11.78 25.48
N GLU A 7 -7.46 -12.36 24.60
CA GLU A 7 -7.41 -12.08 23.16
C GLU A 7 -7.77 -10.63 22.81
N GLN A 8 -8.74 -10.04 23.53
CA GLN A 8 -9.09 -8.63 23.36
C GLN A 8 -8.00 -7.69 23.89
N VAL A 9 -7.35 -8.05 25.00
CA VAL A 9 -6.23 -7.29 25.56
C VAL A 9 -5.01 -7.37 24.63
N ALA A 10 -4.70 -8.56 24.09
CA ALA A 10 -3.62 -8.74 23.12
C ALA A 10 -3.86 -7.95 21.82
N ARG A 11 -5.09 -7.95 21.29
CA ARG A 11 -5.45 -7.11 20.13
C ARG A 11 -5.31 -5.62 20.41
N ARG A 12 -5.78 -5.15 21.56
CA ARG A 12 -5.63 -3.73 21.97
C ARG A 12 -4.17 -3.34 22.16
N ALA A 13 -3.38 -4.20 22.80
CA ALA A 13 -1.94 -4.00 22.96
C ALA A 13 -1.23 -3.96 21.60
N GLY A 14 -1.59 -4.83 20.66
CA GLY A 14 -1.08 -4.81 19.29
C GLY A 14 -1.40 -3.51 18.55
N ILE A 15 -2.64 -3.01 18.66
CA ILE A 15 -3.05 -1.74 18.05
C ILE A 15 -2.31 -0.55 18.69
N LEU A 16 -2.16 -0.54 20.02
CA LEU A 16 -1.42 0.49 20.73
C LEU A 16 0.07 0.48 20.36
N ALA A 17 0.69 -0.70 20.26
CA ALA A 17 2.07 -0.83 19.82
C ALA A 17 2.25 -0.37 18.37
N TRP A 18 1.30 -0.70 17.49
CA TRP A 18 1.31 -0.22 16.11
C TRP A 18 1.18 1.30 16.04
N LEU A 19 0.23 1.88 16.78
CA LEU A 19 0.05 3.33 16.87
C LEU A 19 1.30 4.01 17.41
N GLN A 20 1.88 3.47 18.49
CA GLN A 20 3.12 3.97 19.06
C GLN A 20 4.27 3.92 18.06
N SER A 21 4.35 2.84 17.27
CA SER A 21 5.36 2.71 16.21
C SER A 21 5.17 3.77 15.12
N VAL A 22 3.92 4.10 14.76
CA VAL A 22 3.62 5.17 13.79
C VAL A 22 4.00 6.54 14.36
N VAL A 23 3.71 6.79 15.64
CA VAL A 23 4.10 8.04 16.32
C VAL A 23 5.63 8.18 16.34
N ILE A 24 6.35 7.12 16.72
CA ILE A 24 7.83 7.11 16.72
C ILE A 24 8.38 7.36 15.32
N LEU A 25 7.79 6.73 14.30
CA LEU A 25 8.18 6.93 12.90
C LEU A 25 7.98 8.40 12.47
N LEU A 26 6.84 9.01 12.79
CA LEU A 26 6.56 10.41 12.50
C LEU A 26 7.56 11.35 13.18
N LEU A 27 7.89 11.09 14.45
CA LEU A 27 8.91 11.85 15.17
C LEU A 27 10.29 11.70 14.50
N LEU A 28 10.67 10.49 14.09
CA LEU A 28 11.94 10.23 13.39
C LEU A 28 12.01 10.93 12.04
N ILE A 29 10.91 10.97 11.28
CA ILE A 29 10.84 11.68 9.99
C ILE A 29 10.99 13.19 10.22
N TRP A 30 10.27 13.74 11.19
CA TRP A 30 10.36 15.16 11.51
C TRP A 30 11.77 15.54 11.96
N MET A 31 12.37 14.75 12.85
CA MET A 31 13.74 14.94 13.34
C MET A 31 14.78 14.74 12.24
N SER A 32 14.56 13.79 11.32
CA SER A 32 15.39 13.60 10.13
C SER A 32 15.31 14.80 9.20
N GLY A 33 14.15 15.44 9.08
CA GLY A 33 13.98 16.66 8.29
C GLY A 33 14.80 17.81 8.87
N ASP A 34 14.75 18.01 10.19
CA ASP A 34 15.55 19.04 10.86
C ASP A 34 17.06 18.72 10.77
N TYR A 35 17.43 17.46 10.98
CA TYR A 35 18.81 16.97 10.78
C TYR A 35 19.33 17.20 9.36
N ASN A 36 18.50 17.02 8.33
CA ASN A 36 18.95 17.20 6.95
C ASN A 36 19.07 18.68 6.54
N ASN A 37 18.28 19.57 7.15
CA ASN A 37 18.26 20.99 6.82
C ASN A 37 19.18 21.85 7.70
N ASN A 38 19.62 21.32 8.85
CA ASN A 38 20.46 22.04 9.80
C ASN A 38 21.88 21.46 9.87
N GLN A 39 22.84 22.15 9.21
CA GLN A 39 24.25 21.74 9.18
C GLN A 39 24.91 21.72 10.57
N TYR A 40 24.49 22.60 11.49
CA TYR A 40 24.99 22.58 12.86
C TYR A 40 24.54 21.32 13.59
N PHE A 41 23.27 20.92 13.42
CA PHE A 41 22.74 19.72 14.05
C PHE A 41 23.37 18.45 13.46
N GLN A 42 23.64 18.44 12.15
CA GLN A 42 24.38 17.40 11.47
C GLN A 42 25.80 17.23 12.01
N GLY A 43 26.55 18.33 12.13
CA GLY A 43 27.92 18.33 12.65
C GLY A 43 28.00 17.97 14.13
N TRP A 44 27.06 18.43 14.94
CA TRP A 44 26.94 18.05 16.35
C TRP A 44 26.63 16.55 16.49
N ALA A 45 25.65 16.04 15.74
CA ALA A 45 25.29 14.63 15.79
C ALA A 45 26.41 13.72 15.25
N ALA A 46 27.12 14.12 14.19
CA ALA A 46 28.29 13.38 13.72
C ALA A 46 29.39 13.29 14.80
N ARG A 47 29.51 14.31 15.65
CA ARG A 47 30.55 14.41 16.68
C ARG A 47 30.17 13.74 18.01
N TYR A 48 28.90 13.77 18.39
CA TYR A 48 28.44 13.30 19.71
C TYR A 48 27.50 12.10 19.67
N LEU A 49 26.79 11.90 18.57
CA LEU A 49 25.77 10.85 18.42
C LEU A 49 26.23 9.69 17.53
N GLY A 50 27.38 9.82 16.85
CA GLY A 50 27.97 8.76 16.03
C GLY A 50 26.98 8.16 15.03
N GLY A 51 26.73 6.84 15.13
CA GLY A 51 25.83 6.09 14.25
C GLY A 51 24.36 6.50 14.31
N PHE A 52 23.94 7.32 15.27
CA PHE A 52 22.57 7.82 15.31
C PHE A 52 22.26 8.80 14.16
N GLY A 53 23.27 9.54 13.66
CA GLY A 53 23.12 10.34 12.45
C GLY A 53 22.76 9.50 11.22
N PHE A 54 23.28 8.28 11.14
CA PHE A 54 22.93 7.32 10.11
C PHE A 54 21.47 6.83 10.24
N LEU A 55 20.95 6.64 11.46
CA LEU A 55 19.54 6.29 11.68
C LEU A 55 18.61 7.40 11.21
N LEU A 56 18.96 8.66 11.48
CA LEU A 56 18.17 9.81 11.02
C LEU A 56 18.20 9.90 9.49
N ASN A 57 19.39 9.87 8.89
CA ASN A 57 19.53 9.91 7.43
C ASN A 57 18.83 8.72 6.75
N GLY A 58 19.02 7.51 7.28
CA GLY A 58 18.39 6.29 6.80
C GLY A 58 16.87 6.28 6.95
N SER A 59 16.33 6.87 8.01
CA SER A 59 14.87 7.04 8.20
C SER A 59 14.28 7.95 7.13
N GLY A 60 14.94 9.08 6.84
CA GLY A 60 14.55 9.97 5.76
C GLY A 60 14.60 9.26 4.40
N ALA A 61 15.72 8.57 4.08
CA ALA A 61 15.89 7.85 2.83
C ALA A 61 14.84 6.73 2.63
N ALA A 62 14.58 5.95 3.68
CA ALA A 62 13.56 4.89 3.65
C ALA A 62 12.14 5.48 3.45
N PHE A 63 11.85 6.63 4.06
CA PHE A 63 10.58 7.32 3.87
C PHE A 63 10.39 7.80 2.42
N TYR A 64 11.40 8.48 1.84
CA TYR A 64 11.37 8.90 0.45
C TYR A 64 11.26 7.72 -0.52
N ALA A 65 12.01 6.63 -0.28
CA ALA A 65 11.91 5.41 -1.06
C ALA A 65 10.50 4.79 -0.97
N GLY A 66 9.91 4.76 0.24
CA GLY A 66 8.54 4.29 0.46
C GLY A 66 7.50 5.11 -0.31
N ILE A 67 7.63 6.43 -0.35
CA ILE A 67 6.78 7.30 -1.17
C ILE A 67 6.94 6.97 -2.66
N LEU A 68 8.17 6.83 -3.15
CA LEU A 68 8.44 6.47 -4.54
C LEU A 68 7.79 5.13 -4.92
N VAL A 69 7.96 4.12 -4.07
CA VAL A 69 7.34 2.80 -4.25
C VAL A 69 5.83 2.92 -4.25
N SER A 70 5.25 3.67 -3.32
CA SER A 70 3.80 3.90 -3.26
C SER A 70 3.28 4.54 -4.54
N ILE A 71 3.93 5.60 -5.04
CA ILE A 71 3.57 6.24 -6.31
C ILE A 71 3.68 5.25 -7.48
N PHE A 72 4.76 4.48 -7.53
CA PHE A 72 4.96 3.49 -8.59
C PHE A 72 3.88 2.40 -8.56
N VAL A 73 3.54 1.91 -7.37
CA VAL A 73 2.51 0.90 -7.15
C VAL A 73 1.13 1.46 -7.51
N PHE A 74 0.79 2.67 -7.06
CA PHE A 74 -0.46 3.35 -7.44
C PHE A 74 -0.55 3.66 -8.93
N ARG A 75 0.58 3.86 -9.63
CA ARG A 75 0.60 4.06 -11.08
C ARG A 75 0.47 2.75 -11.87
N THR A 76 0.99 1.64 -11.35
CA THR A 76 1.00 0.34 -12.04
C THR A 76 -0.20 -0.54 -11.73
N LEU A 77 -0.74 -0.49 -10.51
CA LEU A 77 -1.95 -1.21 -10.10
C LEU A 77 -3.18 -0.96 -11.00
N PRO A 78 -3.57 0.29 -11.34
CA PRO A 78 -4.75 0.52 -12.19
C PRO A 78 -4.56 -0.09 -13.57
N ASN A 79 -3.35 -0.09 -14.12
CA ASN A 79 -3.05 -0.70 -15.41
C ASN A 79 -3.12 -2.23 -15.34
N ALA A 80 -2.58 -2.85 -14.29
CA ALA A 80 -2.63 -4.29 -14.09
C ALA A 80 -4.06 -4.81 -13.83
N LEU A 81 -4.87 -4.03 -13.11
CA LEU A 81 -6.28 -4.34 -12.85
C LEU A 81 -7.14 -4.14 -14.11
N ALA A 82 -6.90 -3.09 -14.89
CA ALA A 82 -7.56 -2.86 -16.18
C ALA A 82 -7.24 -3.97 -17.20
N GLU A 83 -5.99 -4.43 -17.24
CA GLU A 83 -5.54 -5.54 -18.09
C GLU A 83 -6.23 -6.86 -17.70
N ARG A 84 -6.35 -7.13 -16.39
CA ARG A 84 -7.11 -8.29 -15.88
C ARG A 84 -8.60 -8.20 -16.18
N ALA A 85 -9.20 -7.02 -16.06
CA ALA A 85 -10.61 -6.79 -16.41
C ALA A 85 -10.87 -7.03 -17.91
N ARG A 86 -9.99 -6.54 -18.80
CA ARG A 86 -10.04 -6.81 -20.24
C ARG A 86 -9.95 -8.30 -20.55
N ARG A 87 -9.01 -9.03 -19.96
CA ARG A 87 -8.87 -10.48 -20.16
C ARG A 87 -10.09 -11.27 -19.70
N ARG A 88 -10.74 -10.84 -18.60
CA ARG A 88 -12.01 -11.43 -18.14
C ARG A 88 -13.16 -11.17 -19.11
N GLY A 89 -13.28 -9.94 -19.60
CA GLY A 89 -14.28 -9.57 -20.62
C GLY A 89 -14.10 -10.38 -21.91
N GLN A 90 -12.87 -10.53 -22.40
CA GLN A 90 -12.59 -11.33 -23.60
C GLN A 90 -12.92 -12.81 -23.41
N ARG A 91 -12.67 -13.40 -22.23
CA ARG A 91 -13.07 -14.78 -21.93
C ARG A 91 -14.58 -14.94 -21.88
N ALA A 92 -15.30 -13.97 -21.31
CA ALA A 92 -16.76 -13.98 -21.27
C ALA A 92 -17.39 -13.81 -22.67
N VAL A 93 -16.80 -12.98 -23.53
CA VAL A 93 -17.23 -12.82 -24.93
C VAL A 93 -16.95 -14.08 -25.74
N ARG A 94 -15.79 -14.72 -25.53
CA ARG A 94 -15.42 -15.97 -26.23
C ARG A 94 -16.25 -17.18 -25.79
N GLN A 95 -16.87 -17.12 -24.61
CA GLN A 95 -17.77 -18.15 -24.07
C GLN A 95 -19.24 -17.94 -24.38
N ARG A 96 -19.67 -16.80 -24.96
CA ARG A 96 -21.03 -16.70 -25.50
C ARG A 96 -21.10 -17.59 -26.75
N PRO A 97 -21.80 -18.73 -26.73
CA PRO A 97 -22.11 -19.41 -27.97
C PRO A 97 -23.01 -18.43 -28.74
N ARG A 98 -22.71 -18.25 -30.01
CA ARG A 98 -23.57 -17.58 -30.99
C ARG A 98 -24.96 -18.17 -30.81
N ARG A 99 -25.85 -17.44 -30.14
CA ARG A 99 -27.27 -17.79 -30.07
C ARG A 99 -27.73 -17.67 -31.51
N GLU A 100 -27.79 -18.81 -32.18
CA GLU A 100 -28.47 -18.93 -33.46
C GLU A 100 -29.89 -18.43 -33.22
N GLU A 101 -30.22 -17.32 -33.87
CA GLU A 101 -31.59 -16.85 -33.95
C GLU A 101 -32.39 -17.97 -34.62
N PRO A 102 -33.39 -18.57 -33.96
CA PRO A 102 -34.30 -19.44 -34.67
C PRO A 102 -35.08 -18.54 -35.63
N ILE A 103 -34.76 -18.70 -36.92
CA ILE A 103 -35.53 -18.17 -38.04
C ILE A 103 -36.99 -18.57 -37.79
N LEU A 104 -37.84 -17.58 -37.60
CA LEU A 104 -39.29 -17.75 -37.54
C LEU A 104 -39.73 -18.24 -38.93
N VAL A 105 -39.75 -19.56 -39.10
CA VAL A 105 -40.38 -20.23 -40.23
C VAL A 105 -41.85 -19.87 -40.19
N GLY A 106 -42.29 -19.16 -41.23
CA GLY A 106 -43.69 -18.84 -41.47
C GLY A 106 -44.54 -20.11 -41.41
N GLN A 107 -45.54 -20.08 -40.54
CA GLN A 107 -46.69 -20.98 -40.64
C GLN A 107 -47.79 -20.20 -41.36
N GLU A 108 -47.73 -20.31 -42.67
CA GLU A 108 -48.83 -20.08 -43.59
C GLU A 108 -49.80 -21.25 -43.41
N THR A 109 -50.97 -21.03 -42.80
CA THR A 109 -52.12 -21.93 -42.95
C THR A 109 -53.44 -21.25 -42.66
N ARG A 110 -54.22 -21.11 -43.74
CA ARG A 110 -55.69 -21.13 -43.88
C ARG A 110 -56.51 -19.94 -43.40
#